data_AF-A0A428Q5K7-F1
#
_entry.id   AF-A0A428Q5K7-F1
#
_cell.length_a   1.000
_cell.length_b   1.000
_cell.length_c   1.000
_cell.angle_alpha   90.00
_cell.angle_beta   90.00
_cell.angle_gamma   90.00
#
_symmetry.space_group_name_H-M   'P 1'
#
loop_
_entity.id
_entity.type
_entity.pdbx_description
1 polymer ?
#
loop_
_entity_poly.entity_id
_entity_poly.type
_entity_poly.pdbx_seq_one_letter_code
_entity_poly.pdbx_strand_id
1 'polypeptide(L)'
;MHFALFLVLLGGVSSSLCQVVGSPCGFAKGVTGGGNATPKKPKDIAELKSWLADDTPRVIMIDKTFNFLGSEATVTENGCRLTSSCTAANGGQDTIKTGGCDSNEKSIQVKYDKASYIGMPVGSNKSLVGVGNKGVLHGKGLRFNTGAKNIIIQNIHIDNLNPQYVWGGDAISLSGNDGVWIDHDLYYRLS
;
A
#
# COMPACT_ATOMS: atom_id res chain seq x y z
N MET A 1 -60.23 -29.97 1.37
CA MET A 1 -58.89 -30.23 0.83
C MET A 1 -58.07 -28.96 0.98
N HIS A 2 -57.18 -28.88 1.98
CA HIS A 2 -56.33 -27.71 2.21
C HIS A 2 -54.99 -27.91 1.49
N PHE A 3 -54.67 -27.03 0.54
CA PHE A 3 -53.38 -26.98 -0.14
C PHE A 3 -52.44 -26.08 0.68
N ALA A 4 -51.39 -26.66 1.27
CA ALA A 4 -50.34 -25.89 1.94
C ALA A 4 -49.25 -25.52 0.93
N LEU A 5 -49.02 -24.22 0.74
CA LEU A 5 -47.96 -23.69 -0.11
C LEU A 5 -46.64 -23.69 0.69
N PHE A 6 -45.68 -24.53 0.29
CA PHE A 6 -44.33 -24.51 0.86
C PHE A 6 -43.51 -23.40 0.19
N LEU A 7 -43.19 -22.36 0.96
CA LEU A 7 -42.27 -21.30 0.55
C LEU A 7 -40.83 -21.79 0.79
N VAL A 8 -40.09 -22.06 -0.28
CA VAL A 8 -38.66 -22.38 -0.21
C VAL A 8 -37.87 -21.05 -0.20
N LEU A 9 -37.33 -20.69 0.96
CA LEU A 9 -36.34 -19.62 1.10
C LEU A 9 -34.98 -20.15 0.64
N LEU A 10 -34.54 -19.76 -0.56
CA LEU A 10 -33.13 -19.89 -0.95
C LEU A 10 -32.31 -18.89 -0.13
N GLY A 11 -31.68 -19.35 0.95
CA GLY A 11 -30.67 -18.59 1.66
C GLY A 11 -29.46 -18.37 0.76
N GLY A 12 -29.28 -17.14 0.29
CA GLY A 12 -28.06 -16.74 -0.41
C GLY A 12 -26.86 -16.88 0.53
N VAL A 13 -25.79 -17.51 0.07
CA VAL A 13 -24.51 -17.55 0.78
C VAL A 13 -23.97 -16.12 0.84
N SER A 14 -24.16 -15.43 1.96
CA SER A 14 -23.45 -14.19 2.25
C SER A 14 -21.99 -14.55 2.46
N SER A 15 -21.20 -14.48 1.40
CA SER A 15 -19.75 -14.39 1.53
C SER A 15 -19.46 -13.12 2.33
N SER A 16 -19.20 -13.24 3.64
CA SER A 16 -18.77 -12.12 4.46
C SER A 16 -17.40 -11.67 3.95
N LEU A 17 -17.39 -10.66 3.08
CA LEU A 17 -16.17 -9.95 2.77
C LEU A 17 -15.76 -9.28 4.08
N CYS A 18 -14.59 -9.63 4.63
CA CYS A 18 -13.99 -8.93 5.76
C CYS A 18 -13.90 -7.45 5.41
N GLN A 19 -14.89 -6.66 5.80
CA GLN A 19 -14.80 -5.21 5.70
C GLN A 19 -13.81 -4.70 6.75
N VAL A 20 -13.75 -3.39 6.92
CA VAL A 20 -13.09 -2.76 8.05
C VAL A 20 -13.60 -3.38 9.35
N VAL A 21 -12.69 -3.92 10.16
CA VAL A 21 -12.97 -4.50 11.48
C VAL A 21 -12.65 -3.47 12.55
N GLY A 22 -13.55 -3.33 13.52
CA GLY A 22 -13.41 -2.30 14.57
C GLY A 22 -13.72 -0.89 14.05
N SER A 23 -13.31 0.11 14.82
CA SER A 23 -13.56 1.52 14.52
C SER A 23 -12.32 2.37 14.79
N PRO A 24 -12.02 3.38 13.96
CA PRO A 24 -10.92 4.31 14.25
C PRO A 24 -11.04 4.94 15.63
N CYS A 25 -9.91 5.03 16.32
CA CYS A 25 -9.79 5.67 17.63
C CYS A 25 -8.79 6.84 17.60
N GLY A 26 -8.64 7.55 18.73
CA GLY A 26 -7.73 8.68 18.83
C GLY A 26 -8.14 9.85 17.92
N PHE A 27 -7.17 10.53 17.32
CA PHE A 27 -7.41 11.70 16.47
C PHE A 27 -8.19 11.39 15.19
N ALA A 28 -8.10 10.15 14.68
CA ALA A 28 -8.82 9.71 13.49
C ALA A 28 -10.24 9.18 13.78
N LYS A 29 -10.75 9.35 15.01
CA LYS A 29 -12.09 8.88 15.39
C LYS A 29 -13.15 9.45 14.43
N GLY A 30 -14.01 8.57 13.92
CA GLY A 30 -15.09 8.93 13.00
C GLY A 30 -14.73 8.82 11.51
N VAL A 31 -13.49 8.44 11.18
CA VAL A 31 -13.14 8.05 9.80
C VAL A 31 -13.98 6.85 9.37
N THR A 32 -14.45 6.87 8.13
CA THR A 32 -15.33 5.84 7.53
C THR A 32 -14.74 5.20 6.29
N GLY A 33 -13.70 5.80 5.70
CA GLY A 33 -13.07 5.31 4.47
C GLY A 33 -14.07 5.27 3.31
N GLY A 34 -14.18 4.11 2.66
CA GLY A 34 -15.18 3.83 1.62
C GLY A 34 -16.61 3.65 2.13
N GLY A 35 -16.84 3.69 3.45
CA GLY A 35 -18.15 3.56 4.08
C GLY A 35 -18.87 2.27 3.67
N ASN A 36 -20.12 2.41 3.22
CA ASN A 36 -20.98 1.29 2.82
C ASN A 36 -20.84 0.88 1.35
N ALA A 37 -19.82 1.36 0.64
CA ALA A 37 -19.58 0.92 -0.74
C ALA A 37 -19.40 -0.60 -0.80
N THR A 38 -20.01 -1.25 -1.79
CA THR A 38 -19.90 -2.70 -1.96
C THR A 38 -18.43 -3.10 -2.10
N PRO A 39 -17.89 -4.00 -1.26
CA PRO A 39 -16.49 -4.38 -1.34
C PRO A 39 -16.17 -5.08 -2.66
N LYS A 40 -15.07 -4.68 -3.29
CA LYS A 40 -14.61 -5.24 -4.56
C LYS A 40 -13.14 -5.65 -4.49
N LYS A 41 -12.79 -6.68 -5.26
CA LYS A 41 -11.43 -7.23 -5.35
C LYS A 41 -10.83 -6.82 -6.70
N PRO A 42 -9.71 -6.10 -6.72
CA PRO A 42 -9.05 -5.79 -7.97
C PRO A 42 -8.53 -7.06 -8.66
N LYS A 43 -8.69 -7.13 -9.97
CA LYS A 43 -8.20 -8.25 -10.79
C LYS A 43 -6.67 -8.21 -10.93
N ASP A 44 -6.09 -7.02 -11.04
CA ASP A 44 -4.67 -6.78 -11.31
C ASP A 44 -4.17 -5.44 -10.71
N ILE A 45 -2.87 -5.17 -10.86
CA ILE A 45 -2.22 -3.96 -10.34
C ILE A 45 -2.74 -2.67 -10.99
N ALA A 46 -3.21 -2.73 -12.23
CA ALA A 46 -3.71 -1.56 -12.95
C ALA A 46 -5.09 -1.15 -12.41
N GLU A 47 -5.98 -2.13 -12.18
CA GLU A 47 -7.28 -1.90 -11.56
C GLU A 47 -7.13 -1.42 -10.11
N LEU A 48 -6.21 -2.01 -9.33
CA LEU A 48 -5.93 -1.55 -7.97
C LEU A 48 -5.48 -0.08 -7.96
N LYS A 49 -4.50 0.28 -8.80
CA LYS A 49 -4.01 1.66 -8.93
C LYS A 49 -5.14 2.62 -9.35
N SER A 50 -5.97 2.22 -10.31
CA SER A 50 -7.09 3.03 -10.79
C SER A 50 -8.13 3.27 -9.69
N TRP A 51 -8.53 2.23 -8.95
CA TRP A 51 -9.53 2.34 -7.89
C TRP A 51 -9.01 3.13 -6.69
N LEU A 52 -7.72 3.04 -6.36
CA LEU A 52 -7.14 3.87 -5.29
C LEU A 52 -7.12 5.36 -5.67
N ALA A 53 -6.90 5.67 -6.94
CA ALA A 53 -6.71 7.04 -7.41
C ALA A 53 -8.00 7.83 -7.66
N ASP A 54 -9.09 7.15 -8.00
CA ASP A 54 -10.32 7.83 -8.44
C ASP A 54 -11.08 8.55 -7.31
N ASP A 55 -12.11 9.32 -7.68
CA ASP A 55 -12.93 10.08 -6.75
C ASP A 55 -14.14 9.30 -6.20
N THR A 56 -14.26 8.01 -6.52
CA THR A 56 -15.39 7.18 -6.07
C THR A 56 -15.11 6.63 -4.67
N PRO A 57 -16.05 6.71 -3.71
CA PRO A 57 -15.90 6.00 -2.45
C PRO A 57 -15.80 4.48 -2.67
N ARG A 58 -14.77 3.83 -2.13
CA ARG A 58 -14.51 2.40 -2.41
C ARG A 58 -14.04 1.64 -1.19
N VAL A 59 -14.53 0.41 -1.06
CA VAL A 59 -13.96 -0.64 -0.21
C VAL A 59 -13.25 -1.64 -1.12
N ILE A 60 -11.92 -1.63 -1.04
CA ILE A 60 -11.00 -2.36 -1.91
C ILE A 60 -10.39 -3.51 -1.11
N MET A 61 -10.70 -4.73 -1.54
CA MET A 61 -10.28 -5.96 -0.87
C MET A 61 -9.02 -6.52 -1.51
N ILE A 62 -7.93 -6.61 -0.74
CA ILE A 62 -6.66 -7.19 -1.17
C ILE A 62 -6.63 -8.67 -0.78
N ASP A 63 -6.98 -9.53 -1.73
CA ASP A 63 -7.17 -10.97 -1.48
C ASP A 63 -6.05 -11.88 -1.99
N LYS A 64 -4.95 -11.26 -2.43
CA LYS A 64 -3.76 -11.87 -2.98
C LYS A 64 -2.59 -10.89 -2.90
N THR A 65 -1.40 -11.40 -3.21
CA THR A 65 -0.24 -10.56 -3.47
C THR A 65 -0.40 -9.83 -4.80
N PHE A 66 -0.33 -8.51 -4.75
CA PHE A 66 -0.12 -7.65 -5.92
C PHE A 66 1.38 -7.36 -6.02
N ASN A 67 2.02 -8.00 -7.01
CA ASN A 67 3.45 -7.84 -7.26
C ASN A 67 3.70 -6.73 -8.29
N PHE A 68 4.45 -5.71 -7.88
CA PHE A 68 4.83 -4.55 -8.70
C PHE A 68 6.29 -4.60 -9.16
N LEU A 69 7.09 -5.57 -8.73
CA LEU A 69 8.47 -5.69 -9.20
C LEU A 69 8.52 -5.84 -10.72
N GLY A 70 9.38 -5.06 -11.35
CA GLY A 70 9.55 -4.98 -12.79
C GLY A 70 8.43 -4.24 -13.52
N SER A 71 7.33 -3.85 -12.86
CA SER A 71 6.18 -3.23 -13.54
C SER A 71 6.51 -1.85 -14.10
N GLU A 72 7.53 -1.18 -13.57
CA GLU A 72 7.97 0.15 -14.02
C GLU A 72 9.42 0.16 -14.50
N ALA A 73 10.01 -1.02 -14.76
CA ALA A 73 11.42 -1.26 -15.12
C ALA A 73 12.44 -0.83 -14.06
N THR A 74 13.71 -1.20 -14.26
CA THR A 74 14.83 -0.78 -13.41
C THR A 74 15.55 0.45 -13.99
N VAL A 75 16.24 1.20 -13.14
CA VAL A 75 17.14 2.30 -13.54
C VAL A 75 18.53 2.10 -12.94
N THR A 76 19.56 2.63 -13.61
CA THR A 76 20.94 2.69 -13.10
C THR A 76 21.40 4.13 -13.15
N GLU A 77 21.84 4.66 -12.02
CA GLU A 77 22.26 6.05 -11.90
C GLU A 77 23.27 6.25 -10.77
N ASN A 78 23.75 7.48 -10.61
CA ASN A 78 24.66 7.83 -9.54
C ASN A 78 23.95 7.74 -8.18
N GLY A 79 24.63 7.10 -7.23
CA GLY A 79 24.29 7.12 -5.82
C GLY A 79 25.54 7.30 -4.98
N CYS A 80 25.36 7.20 -3.67
CA CYS A 80 26.41 7.44 -2.69
C CYS A 80 26.51 6.28 -1.71
N ARG A 81 27.75 5.96 -1.33
CA ARG A 81 28.07 4.97 -0.30
C ARG A 81 28.89 5.64 0.79
N LEU A 82 28.54 5.43 2.04
CA LEU A 82 29.36 5.87 3.17
C LEU A 82 30.78 5.29 3.06
N THR A 83 31.77 6.12 3.36
CA THR A 83 33.18 5.67 3.43
C THR A 83 33.52 4.97 4.74
N SER A 84 32.62 5.05 5.73
CA SER A 84 32.70 4.29 6.99
C SER A 84 32.42 2.79 6.78
N SER A 85 32.45 2.02 7.86
CA SER A 85 32.09 0.60 7.83
C SER A 85 30.60 0.35 7.59
N CYS A 86 29.73 1.36 7.70
CA CYS A 86 28.28 1.23 7.50
C CYS A 86 27.94 1.13 6.00
N THR A 87 28.26 -0.02 5.40
CA THR A 87 28.01 -0.33 3.99
C THR A 87 27.04 -1.49 3.88
N ALA A 88 26.48 -1.73 2.69
CA ALA A 88 25.64 -2.90 2.40
C ALA A 88 26.24 -4.24 2.86
N ALA A 89 27.57 -4.39 2.80
CA ALA A 89 28.25 -5.60 3.26
C ALA A 89 28.21 -5.80 4.79
N ASN A 90 27.97 -4.73 5.56
CA ASN A 90 27.97 -4.72 7.01
C ASN A 90 26.58 -4.33 7.58
N GLY A 91 25.51 -4.58 6.82
CA GLY A 91 24.14 -4.29 7.26
C GLY A 91 23.69 -2.82 7.13
N GLY A 92 24.50 -1.98 6.50
CA GLY A 92 24.09 -0.62 6.08
C GLY A 92 23.42 -0.62 4.72
N GLN A 93 23.21 0.57 4.15
CA GLN A 93 22.60 0.77 2.84
C GLN A 93 23.38 1.80 2.03
N ASP A 94 23.23 1.74 0.71
CA ASP A 94 23.67 2.81 -0.18
C ASP A 94 22.52 3.81 -0.36
N THR A 95 22.79 4.99 -0.91
CA THR A 95 21.78 6.05 -1.09
C THR A 95 21.58 6.33 -2.57
N ILE A 96 20.32 6.36 -3.03
CA ILE A 96 19.98 6.94 -4.35
C ILE A 96 20.13 8.46 -4.24
N LYS A 97 21.19 9.01 -4.83
CA LYS A 97 21.57 10.43 -4.69
C LYS A 97 22.32 10.89 -5.94
N THR A 98 21.61 11.57 -6.83
CA THR A 98 22.14 12.06 -8.11
C THR A 98 22.75 13.47 -8.03
N GLY A 99 22.46 14.21 -6.95
CA GLY A 99 22.93 15.59 -6.72
C GLY A 99 24.37 15.72 -6.19
N GLY A 100 25.15 14.64 -6.17
CA GLY A 100 26.49 14.59 -5.59
C GLY A 100 26.51 14.00 -4.18
N CYS A 101 27.67 13.51 -3.76
CA CYS A 101 27.86 12.86 -2.46
C CYS A 101 28.41 13.83 -1.41
N ASP A 102 28.09 13.58 -0.14
CA ASP A 102 28.65 14.35 0.97
C ASP A 102 30.12 13.99 1.18
N SER A 103 30.84 14.77 1.99
CA SER A 103 32.29 14.60 2.20
C SER A 103 32.69 13.25 2.83
N ASN A 104 31.76 12.60 3.53
CA ASN A 104 31.93 11.28 4.13
C ASN A 104 31.43 10.13 3.23
N GLU A 105 31.04 10.43 2.00
CA GLU A 105 30.49 9.49 1.03
C GLU A 105 31.38 9.40 -0.22
N LYS A 106 31.25 8.31 -0.95
CA LYS A 106 31.83 8.16 -2.29
C LYS A 106 30.75 7.83 -3.31
N SER A 107 30.94 8.35 -4.53
CA SER A 107 30.02 8.06 -5.64
C SER A 107 30.15 6.61 -6.10
N ILE A 108 29.00 5.98 -6.34
CA ILE A 108 28.86 4.63 -6.89
C ILE A 108 27.73 4.60 -7.91
N GLN A 109 27.63 3.52 -8.69
CA GLN A 109 26.40 3.22 -9.45
C GLN A 109 25.44 2.44 -8.56
N VAL A 110 24.18 2.87 -8.52
CA VAL A 110 23.07 2.16 -7.89
C VAL A 110 22.11 1.67 -8.97
N LYS A 111 21.50 0.50 -8.77
CA LYS A 111 20.52 -0.07 -9.70
C LYS A 111 19.29 -0.57 -8.97
N TYR A 112 18.15 0.07 -9.19
CA TYR A 112 16.94 -0.18 -8.41
C TYR A 112 15.68 -0.30 -9.28
N ASP A 113 14.63 -0.87 -8.71
CA ASP A 113 13.31 -0.99 -9.34
C ASP A 113 12.53 0.32 -9.20
N LYS A 114 12.07 0.90 -10.32
CA LYS A 114 11.35 2.18 -10.28
C LYS A 114 9.96 2.06 -9.65
N ALA A 115 9.38 0.86 -9.57
CA ALA A 115 8.03 0.68 -9.04
C ALA A 115 7.93 1.09 -7.57
N SER A 116 9.00 0.92 -6.78
CA SER A 116 9.00 1.31 -5.35
C SER A 116 9.25 2.80 -5.13
N TYR A 117 9.86 3.49 -6.09
CA TYR A 117 10.31 4.89 -5.94
C TYR A 117 9.15 5.87 -5.72
N ILE A 118 7.99 5.64 -6.34
CA ILE A 118 6.79 6.46 -6.14
C ILE A 118 5.62 5.53 -5.79
N GLY A 119 5.06 5.71 -4.58
CA GLY A 119 3.88 4.96 -4.13
C GLY A 119 2.63 5.16 -5.01
N MET A 120 1.69 4.23 -4.95
CA MET A 120 0.41 4.36 -5.65
C MET A 120 -0.40 5.54 -5.10
N PRO A 121 -0.98 6.40 -5.96
CA PRO A 121 -1.84 7.48 -5.50
C PRO A 121 -3.07 6.95 -4.78
N VAL A 122 -3.38 7.52 -3.61
CA VAL A 122 -4.59 7.21 -2.83
C VAL A 122 -5.43 8.49 -2.69
N GLY A 123 -6.62 8.48 -3.30
CA GLY A 123 -7.62 9.53 -3.20
C GLY A 123 -8.45 9.44 -1.94
N SER A 124 -9.41 10.36 -1.78
CA SER A 124 -10.30 10.40 -0.60
C SER A 124 -11.31 9.26 -0.57
N ASN A 125 -11.88 8.98 0.60
CA ASN A 125 -12.97 8.02 0.80
C ASN A 125 -12.63 6.59 0.35
N LYS A 126 -11.47 6.09 0.78
CA LYS A 126 -10.98 4.75 0.44
C LYS A 126 -10.89 3.90 1.69
N SER A 127 -11.33 2.65 1.61
CA SER A 127 -10.95 1.59 2.55
C SER A 127 -10.16 0.54 1.77
N LEU A 128 -8.89 0.34 2.11
CA LEU A 128 -8.05 -0.72 1.56
C LEU A 128 -7.87 -1.78 2.64
N VAL A 129 -8.42 -2.98 2.43
CA VAL A 129 -8.50 -4.00 3.48
C VAL A 129 -7.97 -5.34 2.98
N GLY A 130 -7.02 -5.94 3.69
CA GLY A 130 -6.52 -7.27 3.37
C GLY A 130 -7.47 -8.39 3.78
N VAL A 131 -7.59 -9.43 2.95
CA VAL A 131 -8.42 -10.61 3.23
C VAL A 131 -7.58 -11.69 3.89
N GLY A 132 -7.86 -11.98 5.17
CA GLY A 132 -7.10 -12.94 5.95
C GLY A 132 -5.63 -12.56 6.00
N ASN A 133 -4.74 -13.50 5.64
CA ASN A 133 -3.29 -13.29 5.59
C ASN A 133 -2.73 -13.11 4.16
N LYS A 134 -3.60 -12.81 3.18
CA LYS A 134 -3.23 -12.78 1.75
C LYS A 134 -2.96 -11.38 1.21
N GLY A 135 -3.34 -10.34 1.96
CA GLY A 135 -3.30 -8.96 1.49
C GLY A 135 -1.88 -8.41 1.44
N VAL A 136 -1.20 -8.50 0.31
CA VAL A 136 0.21 -8.06 0.18
C VAL A 136 0.39 -7.13 -1.02
N LEU A 137 1.05 -5.99 -0.81
CA LEU A 137 1.58 -5.11 -1.85
C LEU A 137 3.10 -5.27 -1.89
N HIS A 138 3.60 -5.97 -2.90
CA HIS A 138 5.01 -6.29 -3.02
C HIS A 138 5.69 -5.36 -4.03
N GLY A 139 6.70 -4.61 -3.60
CA GLY A 139 7.47 -3.71 -4.48
C GLY A 139 6.84 -2.33 -4.71
N LYS A 140 5.74 -1.97 -4.03
CA LYS A 140 5.14 -0.64 -4.15
C LYS A 140 4.38 -0.21 -2.90
N GLY A 141 4.69 0.99 -2.40
CA GLY A 141 3.96 1.63 -1.30
C GLY A 141 2.73 2.42 -1.73
N LEU A 142 2.17 3.18 -0.79
CA LEU A 142 1.00 4.05 -0.96
C LEU A 142 1.41 5.51 -0.73
N ARG A 143 1.05 6.36 -1.69
CA ARG A 143 1.22 7.81 -1.61
C ARG A 143 -0.16 8.45 -1.57
N PHE A 144 -0.52 9.00 -0.44
CA PHE A 144 -1.80 9.68 -0.28
C PHE A 144 -1.73 11.00 -1.03
N ASN A 145 -2.72 11.25 -1.89
CA ASN A 145 -2.77 12.50 -2.64
C ASN A 145 -2.84 13.67 -1.64
N THR A 146 -2.16 14.77 -1.95
CA THR A 146 -2.17 15.96 -1.08
C THR A 146 -3.60 16.41 -0.80
N GLY A 147 -3.96 16.58 0.46
CA GLY A 147 -5.31 16.98 0.87
C GLY A 147 -6.38 15.87 0.81
N ALA A 148 -6.02 14.65 0.39
CA ALA A 148 -6.95 13.52 0.45
C ALA A 148 -7.32 13.21 1.91
N LYS A 149 -8.56 12.80 2.12
CA LYS A 149 -9.13 12.61 3.46
C LYS A 149 -10.03 11.40 3.56
N ASN A 150 -10.34 11.01 4.80
CA ASN A 150 -11.26 9.92 5.12
C ASN A 150 -10.80 8.60 4.47
N ILE A 151 -9.67 8.07 4.94
CA ILE A 151 -9.04 6.87 4.37
C ILE A 151 -8.75 5.86 5.46
N ILE A 152 -9.03 4.58 5.18
CA ILE A 152 -8.70 3.45 6.04
C ILE A 152 -7.78 2.52 5.27
N ILE A 153 -6.63 2.20 5.86
CA ILE A 153 -5.75 1.10 5.45
C ILE A 153 -5.77 0.10 6.59
N GLN A 154 -6.11 -1.16 6.29
CA GLN A 154 -6.21 -2.17 7.34
C GLN A 154 -5.78 -3.56 6.88
N ASN A 155 -5.02 -4.25 7.72
CA ASN A 155 -4.66 -5.66 7.55
C ASN A 155 -3.95 -5.96 6.21
N ILE A 156 -3.13 -5.03 5.71
CA ILE A 156 -2.29 -5.27 4.54
C ILE A 156 -0.82 -5.36 4.93
N HIS A 157 -0.07 -6.07 4.10
CA HIS A 157 1.37 -6.10 4.16
C HIS A 157 1.95 -5.28 3.01
N ILE A 158 2.96 -4.47 3.26
CA ILE A 158 3.76 -3.81 2.21
C ILE A 158 5.22 -4.20 2.39
N ASP A 159 5.85 -4.70 1.34
CA ASP A 159 7.23 -5.16 1.44
C ASP A 159 8.07 -4.98 0.19
N ASN A 160 9.39 -5.13 0.39
CA ASN A 160 10.41 -5.18 -0.64
C ASN A 160 10.49 -3.90 -1.49
N LEU A 161 10.65 -2.75 -0.81
CA LEU A 161 10.78 -1.44 -1.45
C LEU A 161 12.25 -1.05 -1.60
N ASN A 162 12.95 -1.69 -2.54
CA ASN A 162 14.40 -1.50 -2.75
C ASN A 162 15.20 -1.48 -1.42
N PRO A 163 15.12 -2.55 -0.60
CA PRO A 163 15.63 -2.55 0.79
C PRO A 163 17.13 -2.26 0.94
N GLN A 164 17.90 -2.30 -0.14
CA GLN A 164 19.32 -2.01 -0.17
C GLN A 164 19.65 -0.51 -0.33
N TYR A 165 18.66 0.34 -0.61
CA TYR A 165 18.88 1.74 -0.96
C TYR A 165 18.03 2.71 -0.15
N VAL A 166 18.65 3.63 0.59
CA VAL A 166 17.97 4.84 1.10
C VAL A 166 17.39 5.62 -0.09
N TRP A 167 16.18 6.16 0.10
CA TRP A 167 15.32 6.75 -0.96
C TRP A 167 14.81 5.73 -1.99
N GLY A 168 14.90 4.44 -1.67
CA GLY A 168 14.43 3.34 -2.52
C GLY A 168 12.91 3.20 -2.60
N GLY A 169 12.19 3.67 -1.57
CA GLY A 169 10.73 3.80 -1.60
C GLY A 169 10.10 3.82 -0.20
N ASP A 170 9.08 4.67 -0.02
CA ASP A 170 8.30 4.71 1.21
C ASP A 170 7.09 3.76 1.13
N ALA A 171 6.80 3.05 2.23
CA ALA A 171 5.61 2.21 2.32
C ALA A 171 4.33 3.04 2.38
N ILE A 172 4.32 4.12 3.17
CA ILE A 172 3.21 5.04 3.36
C ILE A 172 3.74 6.47 3.34
N SER A 173 3.24 7.29 2.42
CA SER A 173 3.52 8.73 2.38
C SER A 173 2.25 9.53 2.60
N LEU A 174 2.23 10.38 3.63
CA LEU A 174 1.15 11.30 3.98
C LEU A 174 1.64 12.74 3.83
N SER A 175 0.84 13.60 3.18
CA SER A 175 1.15 15.01 2.98
C SER A 175 -0.12 15.85 3.02
N GLY A 176 -0.37 16.49 4.16
CA GLY A 176 -1.55 17.35 4.37
C GLY A 176 -2.87 16.58 4.32
N ASN A 177 -2.88 15.32 4.78
CA ASN A 177 -4.06 14.47 4.83
C ASN A 177 -4.82 14.63 6.15
N ASP A 178 -6.13 14.41 6.12
CA ASP A 178 -7.01 14.46 7.29
C ASP A 178 -7.86 13.19 7.39
N GLY A 179 -8.05 12.68 8.61
CA GLY A 179 -8.83 11.47 8.82
C GLY A 179 -8.27 10.23 8.11
N VAL A 180 -7.06 9.81 8.50
CA VAL A 180 -6.43 8.57 8.03
C VAL A 180 -6.31 7.59 9.20
N TRP A 181 -6.79 6.36 9.02
CA TRP A 181 -6.61 5.26 9.96
C TRP A 181 -5.79 4.14 9.31
N ILE A 182 -4.66 3.81 9.92
CA ILE A 182 -3.74 2.73 9.52
C ILE A 182 -3.73 1.74 10.68
N ASP A 183 -4.12 0.50 10.42
CA ASP A 183 -4.45 -0.46 11.49
C ASP A 183 -4.11 -1.90 11.10
N HIS A 184 -3.45 -2.63 12.00
CA HIS A 184 -3.06 -4.03 11.80
C HIS A 184 -2.23 -4.29 10.52
N ASP A 185 -1.51 -3.30 10.03
CA ASP A 185 -0.65 -3.44 8.87
C ASP A 185 0.75 -3.95 9.24
N LEU A 186 1.40 -4.65 8.31
CA LEU A 186 2.79 -5.11 8.46
C LEU A 186 3.68 -4.50 7.37
N TYR A 187 4.80 -3.91 7.79
CA TYR A 187 5.78 -3.31 6.88
C TYR A 187 7.16 -3.94 7.10
N TYR A 188 7.81 -4.42 6.04
CA TYR A 188 9.11 -5.07 6.17
C TYR A 188 9.92 -5.03 4.88
N ARG A 189 11.26 -5.11 4.99
CA ARG A 189 12.19 -4.96 3.85
C ARG A 189 11.91 -3.66 3.08
N LEU A 190 11.87 -2.56 3.82
CA LEU A 190 11.83 -1.21 3.27
C LEU A 190 13.26 -0.67 3.12
N SER A 191 13.42 0.40 2.33
CA SER A 191 14.63 1.23 2.33
C SER A 191 14.89 1.91 3.67
#